data_AF-A0A6N8WX75-F1
#
_entry.id   AF-A0A6N8WX75-F1
#
_cell.length_a   1.000
_cell.length_b   1.000
_cell.length_c   1.000
_cell.angle_alpha   90.00
_cell.angle_beta   90.00
_cell.angle_gamma   90.00
#
_symmetry.space_group_name_H-M   'P 1'
#
loop_
_entity.id
_entity.type
_entity.pdbx_description
1 polymer ?
#
loop_
_entity_poly.entity_id
_entity_poly.type
_entity_poly.pdbx_seq_one_letter_code
_entity_poly.pdbx_strand_id
1 'polypeptide(L)'
;MLHARIRFFWDDLQLAVMQHTSDMEFRLAETPQVDSIIERYINEMLVLTAGDDVLPGKVTARGIDEADIVDEVMWWYRVEYSVNESVERVHVSNRLLFNVFEDQRNLFHLKTRRGRERAWAFSWSDDNVTMRLN
;
A
#
# COMPACT_ATOMS: atom_id res chain seq x y z
N MET A 1 -5.47 -13.71 8.45
CA MET A 1 -5.31 -12.82 7.28
C MET A 1 -5.17 -11.39 7.75
N LEU A 2 -4.28 -10.61 7.12
CA LEU A 2 -4.23 -9.16 7.29
C LEU A 2 -4.79 -8.50 6.02
N HIS A 3 -5.36 -7.31 6.18
CA HIS A 3 -5.92 -6.54 5.08
C HIS A 3 -5.41 -5.10 5.16
N ALA A 4 -5.02 -4.54 4.03
CA ALA A 4 -4.73 -3.13 3.87
C ALA A 4 -5.69 -2.53 2.83
N ARG A 5 -6.25 -1.35 3.12
CA ARG A 5 -6.89 -0.51 2.11
C ARG A 5 -5.96 0.65 1.85
N ILE A 6 -5.43 0.72 0.64
CA ILE A 6 -4.50 1.75 0.22
C ILE A 6 -5.27 2.73 -0.66
N ARG A 7 -5.05 4.03 -0.45
CA ARG A 7 -5.72 5.11 -1.19
C ARG A 7 -4.67 6.02 -1.78
N PHE A 8 -4.87 6.42 -3.02
CA PHE A 8 -3.97 7.28 -3.78
C PHE A 8 -4.77 8.32 -4.56
N PHE A 9 -4.25 9.53 -4.67
CA PHE A 9 -4.67 10.41 -5.75
C PHE A 9 -4.27 9.76 -7.09
N TRP A 10 -5.18 9.81 -8.05
CA TRP A 10 -5.03 9.12 -9.34
C TRP A 10 -3.72 9.53 -10.05
N ASP A 11 -3.43 10.83 -10.09
CA ASP A 11 -2.26 11.42 -10.73
C ASP A 11 -0.96 11.06 -10.01
N ASP A 12 -0.94 11.08 -8.68
CA ASP A 12 0.21 10.66 -7.88
C ASP A 12 0.57 9.20 -8.13
N LEU A 13 -0.42 8.30 -8.14
CA LEU A 13 -0.21 6.89 -8.41
C LEU A 13 0.27 6.67 -9.85
N GLN A 14 -0.36 7.35 -10.82
CA GLN A 14 0.01 7.31 -12.23
C GLN A 14 1.49 7.68 -12.40
N LEU A 15 1.94 8.79 -11.80
CA LEU A 15 3.32 9.25 -11.90
C LEU A 15 4.29 8.30 -11.19
N ALA A 16 3.95 7.84 -9.98
CA ALA A 16 4.80 6.93 -9.23
C ALA A 16 5.04 5.61 -9.94
N VAL A 17 4.01 5.05 -10.58
CA VAL A 17 4.12 3.80 -11.34
C VAL A 17 4.92 4.00 -12.61
N MET A 18 4.68 5.08 -13.37
CA MET A 18 5.48 5.42 -14.57
C MET A 18 6.97 5.50 -14.24
N GLN A 19 7.34 6.22 -13.16
CA GLN A 19 8.74 6.32 -12.73
C GLN A 19 9.31 4.97 -12.28
N HIS A 20 8.53 4.20 -11.53
CA HIS A 20 8.95 2.90 -11.02
C HIS A 20 9.20 1.88 -12.13
N THR A 21 8.34 1.83 -13.15
CA THR A 21 8.46 0.90 -14.29
C THR A 21 9.32 1.45 -15.42
N SER A 22 9.69 2.74 -15.36
CA SER A 22 10.28 3.49 -16.49
C SER A 22 9.41 3.46 -17.76
N ASP A 23 8.10 3.23 -17.63
CA ASP A 23 7.13 3.22 -18.73
C ASP A 23 6.33 4.52 -18.74
N MET A 24 6.74 5.47 -19.59
CA MET A 24 6.09 6.79 -19.71
C MET A 24 4.75 6.74 -20.45
N GLU A 25 4.47 5.63 -21.14
CA GLU A 25 3.21 5.40 -21.84
C GLU A 25 2.18 4.67 -20.96
N PHE A 26 2.57 4.25 -19.75
CA PHE A 26 1.66 3.66 -18.78
C PHE A 26 0.44 4.57 -18.57
N ARG A 27 -0.75 3.97 -18.55
CA ARG A 27 -2.00 4.66 -18.22
C ARG A 27 -2.76 3.83 -17.20
N LEU A 28 -3.06 4.45 -16.07
CA LEU A 28 -3.84 3.87 -15.01
C LEU A 28 -5.28 3.63 -15.53
N ALA A 29 -5.73 2.38 -15.48
CA ALA A 29 -7.02 1.95 -16.01
C ALA A 29 -7.52 0.72 -15.24
N GLU A 30 -8.84 0.55 -15.16
CA GLU A 30 -9.47 -0.54 -14.43
C GLU A 30 -9.40 -1.87 -15.22
N THR A 31 -8.18 -2.36 -15.47
CA THR A 31 -7.92 -3.61 -16.19
C THR A 31 -7.05 -4.57 -15.37
N PRO A 32 -7.21 -5.90 -15.53
CA PRO A 32 -6.36 -6.89 -14.84
C PRO A 32 -4.86 -6.72 -15.10
N GLN A 33 -4.50 -6.25 -16.30
CA GLN A 33 -3.12 -5.98 -16.69
C GLN A 33 -2.53 -4.85 -15.86
N VAL A 34 -3.27 -3.74 -15.72
CA VAL A 34 -2.87 -2.62 -14.86
C VAL A 34 -2.82 -3.05 -13.40
N ASP A 35 -3.81 -3.79 -12.91
CA ASP A 35 -3.80 -4.30 -11.52
C ASP A 35 -2.56 -5.11 -11.22
N SER A 36 -2.10 -5.94 -12.16
CA SER A 36 -0.89 -6.75 -11.98
C SER A 36 0.37 -5.88 -11.85
N ILE A 37 0.43 -4.77 -12.59
CA ILE A 37 1.52 -3.79 -12.50
C ILE A 37 1.46 -3.07 -11.15
N ILE A 38 0.26 -2.66 -10.73
CA ILE A 38 0.05 -1.98 -9.45
C ILE A 38 0.32 -2.90 -8.27
N GLU A 39 -0.10 -4.16 -8.31
CA GLU A 39 0.20 -5.16 -7.29
C GLU A 39 1.71 -5.34 -7.12
N ARG A 40 2.46 -5.42 -8.23
CA ARG A 40 3.92 -5.49 -8.17
C ARG A 40 4.52 -4.24 -7.52
N TYR A 41 4.11 -3.05 -7.98
CA TYR A 41 4.55 -1.78 -7.38
C TYR A 41 4.26 -1.73 -5.87
N ILE A 42 3.05 -2.12 -5.46
CA ILE A 42 2.68 -2.18 -4.04
C ILE A 42 3.57 -3.16 -3.28
N ASN A 43 3.80 -4.37 -3.79
CA ASN A 43 4.64 -5.35 -3.09
C ASN A 43 6.10 -4.93 -2.95
N GLU A 44 6.62 -4.15 -3.89
CA GLU A 44 8.01 -3.65 -3.83
C GLU A 44 8.15 -2.43 -2.89
N MET A 45 7.10 -1.61 -2.79
CA MET A 45 7.10 -0.37 -1.99
C MET A 45 6.49 -0.54 -0.59
N LEU A 46 5.59 -1.50 -0.39
CA LEU A 46 4.96 -1.84 0.89
C LEU A 46 5.30 -3.29 1.23
N VAL A 47 6.38 -3.46 2.00
CA VAL A 47 6.93 -4.77 2.36
C VAL A 47 6.51 -5.11 3.78
N LEU A 48 5.85 -6.26 3.95
CA LEU A 48 5.55 -6.84 5.25
C LEU A 48 6.43 -8.07 5.46
N THR A 49 7.09 -8.19 6.61
CA THR A 49 7.81 -9.40 7.00
C THR A 49 7.36 -9.93 8.36
N ALA A 50 7.39 -11.25 8.51
CA ALA A 50 7.10 -11.96 9.75
C ALA A 50 8.29 -12.87 10.10
N GLY A 51 9.20 -12.37 10.93
CA GLY A 51 10.51 -13.00 11.07
C GLY A 51 11.33 -12.79 9.78
N ASP A 52 11.82 -13.88 9.20
CA ASP A 52 12.61 -13.86 7.96
C ASP A 52 11.74 -13.98 6.69
N ASP A 53 10.44 -14.26 6.84
CA ASP A 53 9.53 -14.45 5.71
C ASP A 53 8.94 -13.12 5.24
N VAL A 54 9.06 -12.83 3.95
CA VAL A 54 8.32 -11.76 3.27
C VAL A 54 6.89 -12.24 3.01
N LEU A 55 5.91 -11.45 3.43
CA LEU A 55 4.50 -11.71 3.22
C LEU A 55 4.05 -11.06 1.91
N PRO A 56 3.79 -11.83 0.83
CA PRO A 56 3.31 -11.24 -0.41
C PRO A 56 1.87 -10.73 -0.24
N GLY A 57 1.65 -9.49 -0.66
CA GLY A 57 0.34 -8.89 -0.75
C GLY A 57 -0.36 -9.27 -2.06
N LYS A 58 -1.63 -9.62 -1.99
CA LYS A 58 -2.48 -9.86 -3.15
C LYS A 58 -3.56 -8.79 -3.24
N VAL A 59 -3.67 -8.12 -4.37
CA VAL A 59 -4.79 -7.22 -4.68
C VAL A 59 -6.05 -8.06 -4.85
N THR A 60 -7.05 -7.82 -4.00
CA THR A 60 -8.33 -8.56 -4.03
C THR A 60 -9.51 -7.69 -4.43
N ALA A 61 -9.36 -6.37 -4.37
CA ALA A 61 -10.36 -5.43 -4.85
C ALA A 61 -9.70 -4.09 -5.20
N ARG A 62 -10.38 -3.32 -6.04
CA ARG A 62 -10.06 -1.93 -6.34
C ARG A 62 -11.34 -1.12 -6.47
N GLY A 63 -11.20 0.20 -6.50
CA GLY A 63 -12.27 1.09 -6.91
C GLY A 63 -11.81 2.53 -6.95
N ILE A 64 -12.76 3.39 -7.31
CA ILE A 64 -12.58 4.82 -7.44
C ILE A 64 -13.59 5.48 -6.50
N ASP A 65 -13.10 6.34 -5.63
CA ASP A 65 -13.93 7.23 -4.83
C ASP A 65 -13.86 8.62 -5.51
N GLU A 66 -14.94 9.06 -6.14
CA GLU A 66 -15.10 10.44 -6.61
C GLU A 66 -15.57 11.27 -5.42
N ALA A 67 -14.79 12.26 -4.97
CA ALA A 67 -15.20 13.12 -3.87
C ALA A 67 -16.11 14.25 -4.40
N ASP A 68 -17.31 14.40 -3.85
CA ASP A 68 -18.26 15.46 -4.26
C ASP A 68 -17.73 16.90 -4.05
N ILE A 69 -16.63 17.08 -3.31
CA ILE A 69 -16.16 18.37 -2.79
C ILE A 69 -14.80 18.79 -3.39
N VAL A 70 -14.02 17.83 -3.90
CA VAL A 70 -12.69 18.06 -4.44
C VAL A 70 -12.69 17.35 -5.78
N ASP A 71 -12.43 18.06 -6.88
CA ASP A 71 -12.33 17.51 -8.24
C ASP A 71 -11.10 16.56 -8.39
N GLU A 72 -10.86 15.71 -7.39
CA GLU A 72 -9.73 14.81 -7.26
C GLU A 72 -10.25 13.37 -7.20
N VAL A 73 -9.81 12.57 -8.16
CA VAL A 73 -10.17 11.17 -8.29
C VAL A 73 -9.29 10.35 -7.34
N MET A 74 -9.90 9.68 -6.36
CA MET A 74 -9.18 8.84 -5.40
C MET A 74 -9.26 7.38 -5.84
N TRP A 75 -8.12 6.77 -6.13
CA TRP A 75 -8.03 5.34 -6.40
C TRP A 75 -7.76 4.58 -5.12
N TRP A 76 -8.42 3.44 -4.94
CA TRP A 76 -8.15 2.56 -3.81
C TRP A 76 -7.94 1.11 -4.22
N TYR A 77 -7.08 0.44 -3.46
CA TYR A 77 -6.79 -0.99 -3.58
C TYR A 77 -6.97 -1.67 -2.23
N ARG A 78 -7.58 -2.86 -2.24
CA ARG A 78 -7.57 -3.78 -1.10
C ARG A 78 -6.51 -4.83 -1.34
N VAL A 79 -5.58 -4.95 -0.40
CA VAL A 79 -4.48 -5.91 -0.44
C VAL A 79 -4.60 -6.84 0.75
N GLU A 80 -4.48 -8.14 0.52
CA GLU A 80 -4.56 -9.17 1.55
C GLU A 80 -3.22 -9.88 1.70
N TYR A 81 -2.85 -10.15 2.95
CA TYR A 81 -1.62 -10.84 3.31
C TYR A 81 -1.96 -12.09 4.11
N SER A 82 -1.48 -13.23 3.62
CA SER A 82 -1.55 -14.50 4.34
C SER A 82 -0.52 -14.47 5.47
N VAL A 83 -1.00 -14.52 6.72
CA VAL A 83 -0.14 -14.58 7.91
C VAL A 83 -0.65 -15.70 8.80
N ASN A 84 0.28 -16.49 9.36
CA ASN A 84 -0.04 -17.55 10.30
C ASN A 84 -0.62 -16.95 11.61
N GLU A 85 -1.57 -17.66 12.24
CA GLU A 85 -2.14 -17.30 13.53
C GLU A 85 -1.10 -17.26 14.66
N SER A 86 0.00 -18.00 14.56
CA SER A 86 1.09 -17.94 15.55
C SER A 86 1.95 -16.67 15.46
N VAL A 87 1.89 -15.91 14.36
CA VAL A 87 2.67 -14.68 14.20
C VAL A 87 2.11 -13.59 15.09
N GLU A 88 2.95 -13.08 15.99
CA GLU A 88 2.60 -12.02 16.93
C GLU A 88 3.09 -10.64 16.50
N ARG A 89 4.05 -10.58 15.57
CA ARG A 89 4.71 -9.36 15.13
C ARG A 89 4.91 -9.38 13.63
N VAL A 90 4.74 -8.22 13.02
CA VAL A 90 5.11 -7.96 11.62
C VAL A 90 5.97 -6.72 11.57
N HIS A 91 7.01 -6.76 10.73
CA HIS A 91 7.75 -5.56 10.35
C HIS A 91 7.13 -5.04 9.06
N VAL A 92 6.89 -3.73 9.00
CA VAL A 92 6.30 -3.05 7.85
C VAL A 92 7.30 -2.01 7.38
N SER A 93 7.71 -2.08 6.11
CA SER A 93 8.35 -0.98 5.40
C SER A 93 7.36 -0.40 4.39
N ASN A 94 7.13 0.90 4.43
CA ASN A 94 6.18 1.57 3.54
C ASN A 94 6.84 2.79 2.89
N ARG A 95 7.17 2.63 1.61
CA ARG A 95 7.81 3.61 0.74
C ARG A 95 6.93 4.00 -0.44
N LEU A 96 5.62 3.73 -0.36
CA LEU A 96 4.67 4.09 -1.41
C LEU A 96 4.81 5.58 -1.76
N LEU A 97 4.95 5.87 -3.05
CA LEU A 97 5.09 7.19 -3.65
C LEU A 97 6.40 7.95 -3.32
N PHE A 98 7.26 7.42 -2.45
CA PHE A 98 8.52 8.09 -2.07
C PHE A 98 9.52 8.18 -3.22
N ASN A 99 9.32 7.41 -4.29
CA ASN A 99 10.13 7.50 -5.51
C ASN A 99 9.91 8.81 -6.28
N VAL A 100 8.80 9.53 -6.02
CA VAL A 100 8.46 10.79 -6.69
C VAL A 100 8.39 11.95 -5.71
N PHE A 101 7.86 11.72 -4.52
CA PHE A 101 7.52 12.78 -3.57
C PHE A 101 8.29 12.60 -2.26
N GLU A 102 9.38 13.35 -2.10
CA GLU A 102 10.28 13.24 -0.94
C GLU A 102 9.60 13.64 0.38
N ASP A 103 8.64 14.57 0.32
CA ASP A 103 7.87 15.05 1.49
C ASP A 103 6.62 14.22 1.80
N GLN A 104 6.38 13.14 1.05
CA GLN A 104 5.21 12.29 1.23
C GLN A 104 5.15 11.70 2.63
N ARG A 105 3.93 11.65 3.19
CA ARG A 105 3.65 10.95 4.44
C ARG A 105 2.54 9.94 4.24
N ASN A 106 2.85 8.67 4.49
CA ASN A 106 1.87 7.59 4.39
C ASN A 106 1.31 7.27 5.78
N LEU A 107 -0.02 7.30 5.92
CA LEU A 107 -0.70 6.88 7.14
C LEU A 107 -1.21 5.44 6.99
N PHE A 108 -0.72 4.54 7.83
CA PHE A 108 -1.09 3.14 7.82
C PHE A 108 -1.93 2.80 9.06
N HIS A 109 -3.12 2.29 8.84
CA HIS A 109 -4.00 1.81 9.90
C HIS A 109 -3.94 0.29 9.97
N LEU A 110 -3.58 -0.25 11.14
CA LEU A 110 -3.68 -1.68 11.41
C LEU A 110 -4.72 -1.94 12.50
N LYS A 111 -5.69 -2.80 12.17
CA LYS A 111 -6.57 -3.40 13.16
C LYS A 111 -5.97 -4.73 13.62
N THR A 112 -5.62 -4.83 14.89
CA THR A 112 -5.09 -6.06 15.50
C THR A 112 -6.20 -7.10 15.67
N ARG A 113 -5.83 -8.36 15.94
CA ARG A 113 -6.81 -9.45 16.12
C ARG A 113 -7.74 -9.22 17.31
N ARG A 114 -7.30 -8.46 18.32
CA ARG A 114 -8.13 -8.06 19.47
C ARG A 114 -9.05 -6.87 19.19
N GLY A 115 -9.13 -6.43 17.94
CA GLY A 115 -9.99 -5.32 17.52
C GLY A 115 -9.44 -3.94 17.84
N ARG A 116 -8.19 -3.83 18.33
CA ARG A 116 -7.54 -2.53 18.55
C ARG A 116 -7.09 -1.98 17.21
N GLU A 117 -7.39 -0.71 16.96
CA GLU A 117 -6.85 0.00 15.81
C GLU A 117 -5.71 0.90 16.25
N ARG A 118 -4.65 0.93 15.45
CA ARG A 118 -3.52 1.85 15.60
C ARG A 118 -3.14 2.40 14.24
N ALA A 119 -2.64 3.63 14.25
CA ALA A 119 -2.13 4.30 13.07
C ALA A 119 -0.63 4.57 13.22
N TRP A 120 0.11 4.43 12.11
CA TRP A 120 1.53 4.75 12.00
C TRP A 120 1.73 5.65 10.81
N ALA A 121 2.53 6.71 10.99
CA ALA A 121 2.97 7.55 9.91
C ALA A 121 4.34 7.07 9.41
N PHE A 122 4.51 7.04 8.10
CA PHE A 122 5.77 6.72 7.44
C PHE A 122 6.21 7.94 6.65
N SER A 123 7.51 8.19 6.65
CA SER A 123 8.16 9.27 5.90
C SER A 123 9.47 8.76 5.31
N TRP A 124 10.09 9.51 4.40
CA TRP A 124 11.36 9.10 3.79
C TRP A 124 12.45 8.79 4.83
N SER A 125 12.51 9.54 5.94
CA SER A 125 13.47 9.32 7.03
C SER A 125 13.08 8.24 8.04
N ASP A 126 11.83 7.78 8.02
CA ASP A 126 11.26 6.80 8.96
C ASP A 126 10.21 5.97 8.24
N ASP A 127 10.70 4.99 7.47
CA ASP A 127 9.91 4.20 6.52
C ASP A 127 9.59 2.80 7.04
N ASN A 128 9.96 2.47 8.27
CA ASN A 128 9.82 1.13 8.82
C ASN A 128 9.34 1.11 10.26
N VAL A 129 8.49 0.12 10.60
CA VAL A 129 8.00 -0.06 11.97
C VAL A 129 7.70 -1.52 12.28
N THR A 130 7.90 -1.89 13.54
CA THR A 130 7.48 -3.20 14.07
C THR A 130 6.11 -3.09 14.72
N MET A 131 5.12 -3.82 14.20
CA MET A 131 3.75 -3.84 14.70
C MET A 131 3.45 -5.15 15.43
N ARG A 132 2.74 -5.08 16.55
CA ARG A 132 2.22 -6.26 17.27
C ARG A 132 0.81 -6.58 16.80
N LEU A 133 0.54 -7.84 16.47
CA LEU A 133 -0.77 -8.33 16.01
C LEU A 133 -1.71 -8.72 17.16
N ASN A 134 -1.18 -8.78 18.38
CA ASN A 134 -1.85 -9.19 19.62
C ASN A 134 -2.54 -8.03 20.34
#